data_AF-A0A6C8AQR0-F1
#
_entry.id   AF-A0A6C8AQR0-F1
#
_cell.length_a   1.000
_cell.length_b   1.000
_cell.length_c   1.000
_cell.angle_alpha   90.00
_cell.angle_beta   90.00
_cell.angle_gamma   90.00
#
_symmetry.space_group_name_H-M   'P 1'
#
loop_
_entity.id
_entity.type
_entity.pdbx_description
1 polymer ?
#
loop_
_entity_poly.entity_id
_entity_poly.type
_entity_poly.pdbx_seq_one_letter_code
_entity_poly.pdbx_strand_id
1 'polypeptide(L)' 'IENGMKFPKNLCSNLKNIYKEWLVVENKDAEINEKYDYLHDRYIIVDKKIQIILTSGIDNLMNIKKDFTYIIREL' A
#
# COMPACT_ATOMS: atom_id res chain seq x y z
N ILE A 1 -21.47 -2.63 -2.04
CA ILE A 1 -20.27 -1.78 -1.86
C ILE A 1 -19.31 -2.19 -2.97
N GLU A 2 -19.34 -1.52 -4.12
CA GLU A 2 -18.67 -1.97 -5.36
C GLU A 2 -17.44 -1.12 -5.76
N ASN A 3 -17.05 -0.13 -4.95
CA ASN A 3 -16.01 0.85 -5.33
C ASN A 3 -14.69 0.74 -4.57
N GLY A 4 -14.35 -0.43 -4.01
CA GLY A 4 -12.98 -0.71 -3.60
C GLY A 4 -12.11 -0.87 -4.84
N MET A 5 -11.20 0.07 -5.13
CA MET A 5 -10.25 -0.09 -6.24
C MET A 5 -9.46 -1.39 -6.04
N LYS A 6 -9.63 -2.35 -6.96
CA LYS A 6 -8.88 -3.61 -6.96
C LYS A 6 -7.39 -3.33 -6.89
N PHE A 7 -6.68 -4.07 -6.03
CA PHE A 7 -5.23 -3.98 -5.88
C PHE A 7 -4.53 -4.05 -7.25
N PRO A 8 -3.71 -3.04 -7.64
CA PRO A 8 -3.13 -3.01 -8.98
C PRO A 8 -2.16 -4.19 -9.18
N LYS A 9 -2.48 -5.11 -10.11
CA LYS A 9 -1.64 -6.30 -10.39
C LYS A 9 -0.19 -5.95 -10.76
N ASN A 10 0.00 -4.80 -11.42
CA ASN A 10 1.32 -4.31 -11.82
C ASN A 10 2.18 -3.91 -10.61
N LEU A 11 1.56 -3.41 -9.55
CA LEU A 11 2.26 -3.01 -8.33
C LEU A 11 2.86 -4.21 -7.59
N CYS A 12 2.08 -5.29 -7.47
CA CYS A 12 2.56 -6.54 -6.85
C CYS A 12 3.79 -7.08 -7.57
N SER A 13 3.76 -7.06 -8.90
CA SER A 13 4.88 -7.49 -9.75
C SER A 13 6.11 -6.61 -9.55
N ASN A 14 5.92 -5.29 -9.50
CA ASN A 14 7.00 -4.33 -9.26
C ASN A 14 7.65 -4.51 -7.88
N LEU A 15 6.85 -4.72 -6.82
CA LEU A 15 7.37 -4.98 -5.47
C LEU A 15 8.19 -6.28 -5.43
N LYS A 16 7.72 -7.35 -6.07
CA LYS A 16 8.48 -8.61 -6.18
C LYS A 16 9.77 -8.49 -6.98
N ASN A 17 9.83 -7.56 -7.92
CA ASN A 17 11.06 -7.28 -8.67
C ASN A 17 12.12 -6.57 -7.80
N ILE A 18 11.71 -5.81 -6.78
CA ILE A 18 12.62 -5.21 -5.80
C ILE A 18 13.22 -6.30 -4.92
N TYR A 19 12.37 -7.17 -4.36
CA TYR A 19 12.82 -8.30 -3.55
C TYR A 19 11.90 -9.51 -3.73
N LYS A 20 12.46 -10.58 -4.31
CA LYS A 20 11.69 -11.75 -4.76
C LYS A 20 11.07 -12.56 -3.62
N GLU A 21 11.66 -12.50 -2.43
CA GLU A 21 11.18 -13.26 -1.28
C GLU A 21 10.05 -12.55 -0.51
N TRP A 22 9.71 -11.31 -0.86
CA TRP A 22 8.59 -10.64 -0.23
C TRP A 22 7.27 -11.36 -0.53
N LEU A 23 6.57 -11.72 0.54
CA LEU A 23 5.19 -12.17 0.48
C LEU A 23 4.27 -10.95 0.41
N VAL A 24 3.90 -10.56 -0.81
CA VAL A 24 2.95 -9.46 -1.04
C VAL A 24 1.54 -10.05 -1.16
N VAL A 25 0.67 -9.68 -0.22
CA VAL A 25 -0.73 -10.09 -0.18
C VAL A 25 -1.64 -8.87 -0.01
N GLU A 26 -2.84 -8.95 -0.56
CA GLU A 26 -3.90 -7.98 -0.28
C GLU A 26 -4.30 -8.11 1.20
N ASN A 27 -4.41 -6.98 1.89
CA ASN A 27 -4.92 -6.96 3.25
C ASN A 27 -6.42 -7.24 3.23
N LYS A 28 -6.86 -8.32 3.89
CA LYS A 28 -8.28 -8.70 4.02
C LYS A 28 -8.89 -8.32 5.37
N ASP A 29 -8.15 -7.60 6.21
CA ASP A 29 -8.63 -7.11 7.49
C ASP A 29 -9.72 -6.06 7.27
N ALA A 30 -10.97 -6.41 7.60
CA ALA A 30 -12.12 -5.56 7.35
C ALA A 30 -12.10 -4.29 8.22
N GLU A 31 -11.64 -4.37 9.47
CA GLU A 31 -11.62 -3.22 10.39
C GLU A 31 -10.59 -2.18 9.94
N ILE A 32 -9.39 -2.65 9.58
CA ILE A 32 -8.37 -1.75 9.03
C ILE A 32 -8.84 -1.21 7.68
N ASN A 33 -9.36 -2.05 6.78
CA ASN A 33 -9.81 -1.59 5.47
C ASN A 33 -10.94 -0.56 5.58
N GLU A 34 -11.94 -0.78 6.42
CA GLU A 34 -13.06 0.15 6.64
C GLU A 34 -12.58 1.51 7.20
N LYS A 35 -11.61 1.49 8.12
CA LYS A 35 -10.98 2.70 8.66
C LYS A 35 -10.32 3.57 7.58
N TYR A 36 -9.86 2.97 6.48
CA TYR A 36 -9.14 3.66 5.41
C TYR A 36 -9.87 3.65 4.05
N ASP A 37 -11.09 3.09 3.96
CA ASP A 37 -11.80 2.86 2.69
C ASP A 37 -12.12 4.16 1.92
N TYR A 38 -12.26 5.26 2.65
CA TYR A 38 -12.57 6.60 2.11
C TYR A 38 -11.37 7.54 2.07
N LEU A 39 -10.19 7.08 2.49
CA LEU A 39 -8.98 7.89 2.46
C LEU A 39 -8.26 7.68 1.14
N HIS A 40 -7.83 8.78 0.51
CA HIS A 40 -6.88 8.71 -0.61
C HIS A 40 -5.56 8.03 -0.18
N ASP A 41 -5.25 8.11 1.11
CA ASP A 41 -4.06 7.55 1.72
C ASP A 41 -4.13 6.02 1.73
N ARG A 42 -3.21 5.42 0.99
CA ARG A 42 -3.00 3.98 0.99
C ARG A 42 -1.93 3.65 2.02
N TYR A 43 -1.95 2.44 2.56
CA TYR A 43 -0.94 2.00 3.51
C TYR A 43 -0.35 0.65 3.11
N ILE A 44 0.90 0.43 3.52
CA ILE A 44 1.60 -0.85 3.42
C ILE A 44 1.88 -1.31 4.85
N ILE A 45 1.53 -2.55 5.16
CA ILE A 45 1.89 -3.19 6.43
C ILE A 45 3.05 -4.14 6.17
N VAL A 46 4.14 -3.97 6.91
CA VAL A 46 5.32 -4.83 6.85
C VAL A 46 5.40 -5.65 8.13
N ASP A 47 5.42 -6.98 7.98
CA ASP A 47 5.55 -7.97 9.05
C ASP A 47 4.60 -7.78 10.24
N LYS A 48 3.44 -7.13 10.02
CA LYS A 48 2.47 -6.73 11.06
C LYS A 48 3.06 -5.87 12.18
N LYS A 49 4.18 -5.18 11.92
CA LYS A 49 4.90 -4.35 12.91
C LYS A 49 5.02 -2.90 12.49
N ILE A 50 5.13 -2.66 11.18
CA ILE A 50 5.36 -1.33 10.63
C ILE A 50 4.21 -0.99 9.69
N GLN A 51 3.67 0.21 9.82
CA GLN A 51 2.77 0.81 8.86
C GLN A 51 3.47 1.94 8.12
N ILE A 52 3.44 1.87 6.80
CA ILE A 52 3.89 2.94 5.90
C ILE A 52 2.65 3.56 5.28
N ILE A 53 2.36 4.82 5.60
CA ILE A 53 1.24 5.59 5.06
C ILE A 53 1.73 6.38 3.86
N LEU A 54 1.11 6.21 2.70
CA LEU A 54 1.48 6.83 1.44
C LEU A 54 0.58 8.06 1.20
N THR A 55 1.05 9.23 1.62
CA THR A 55 0.27 10.49 1.54
C THR A 55 0.23 11.06 0.13
N SER A 56 1.15 10.65 -0.75
CA SER A 56 1.12 10.96 -2.19
C SER A 56 0.37 9.93 -3.03
N GLY A 57 -0.32 8.96 -2.41
CA GLY A 57 -1.06 7.89 -3.10
C GLY A 57 -0.15 6.76 -3.64
N ILE A 58 -0.71 5.55 -3.75
CA ILE A 58 0.08 4.34 -4.09
C ILE A 58 0.62 4.34 -5.52
N ASP A 59 -0.05 5.03 -6.44
CA ASP A 59 0.34 5.05 -7.85
C ASP A 59 1.68 5.77 -8.06
N ASN A 60 2.06 6.63 -7.10
CA ASN A 60 3.35 7.32 -7.12
C ASN A 60 4.48 6.49 -6.48
N LEU A 61 4.21 5.35 -5.84
CA LEU A 61 5.23 4.54 -5.16
C LEU A 61 6.37 4.09 -6.09
N MET A 62 6.06 3.87 -7.37
CA MET A 62 7.02 3.45 -8.39
C MET A 62 7.41 4.58 -9.36
N ASN A 63 6.93 5.81 -9.12
CA ASN A 63 7.13 6.93 -10.02
C ASN A 63 8.40 7.71 -9.67
N ILE A 64 9.38 7.70 -10.56
CA ILE A 64 10.66 8.41 -10.39
C ILE A 64 10.63 9.88 -10.84
N LYS A 65 9.49 10.38 -11.35
CA LYS A 65 9.37 11.73 -11.92
C LYS A 65 8.73 12.76 -11.00
N LYS A 66 8.30 12.35 -9.80
CA LYS A 66 7.61 13.20 -8.84
C LYS A 66 8.11 12.90 -7.44
N ASP A 67 8.00 13.89 -6.56
CA ASP A 67 8.24 13.68 -5.14
C ASP A 67 7.23 12.68 -4.58
N PHE A 68 7.71 11.83 -3.69
CA PHE A 68 6.93 10.80 -3.02
C PHE A 68 7.02 11.01 -1.52
N THR A 69 5.87 11.21 -0.87
CA THR A 69 5.78 11.48 0.56
C THR A 69 5.12 10.31 1.27
N TYR A 70 5.73 9.92 2.39
CA TYR A 70 5.24 8.82 3.22
C TYR A 70 5.54 9.08 4.69
N ILE A 71 4.78 8.42 5.55
CA ILE A 71 4.98 8.41 7.01
C ILE A 71 5.20 6.96 7.44
N ILE A 72 6.22 6.71 8.25
CA ILE A 72 6.47 5.40 8.87
C ILE A 72 6.08 5.49 10.35
N ARG A 73 5.32 4.51 10.82
CA ARG A 73 5.04 4.32 12.24
C ARG A 73 5.02 2.85 12.62
N GLU A 74 5.26 2.58 13.90
CA GLU A 74 4.99 1.27 14.50
C GLU A 74 3.47 1.05 14.62
N LEU A 75 3.05 -0.21 14.50
CA LEU A 75 1.65 -0.63 14.66
C LEU A 75 1.29 -0.90 16.12
#